data_AF-H1XP38-F1
#
_entry.id   AF-H1XP38-F1
#
_cell.length_a   1.000
_cell.length_b   1.000
_cell.length_c   1.000
_cell.angle_alpha   90.00
_cell.angle_beta   90.00
_cell.angle_gamma   90.00
#
_symmetry.space_group_name_H-M   'P 1'
#
loop_
_entity.id
_entity.type
_entity.pdbx_description
1 polymer ?
#
loop_
_entity_poly.entity_id
_entity_poly.type
_entity_poly.pdbx_seq_one_letter_code
_entity_poly.pdbx_strand_id
1 'polypeptide(L)' 'MPTILRDGPYRFFFYSSDGNEPVHVHVERENKITKIWLDPVRVCNNFGFNRSELYKILKLVEQHEEKIKEAWHEFFDH' A
#
# COMPACT_ATOMS: atom_id res chain seq x y z
N MET A 1 -11.30 -5.87 6.17
CA MET A 1 -10.32 -5.21 5.29
C MET A 1 -10.87 -3.88 4.81
N PRO A 2 -10.61 -2.78 5.53
CA PRO A 2 -10.92 -1.45 5.02
C PRO A 2 -10.07 -1.19 3.77
N THR A 3 -10.72 -0.77 2.69
CA THR A 3 -10.02 -0.25 1.52
C THR A 3 -9.77 1.23 1.76
N ILE A 4 -8.51 1.65 1.75
CA ILE A 4 -8.11 3.02 2.09
C ILE A 4 -8.46 3.95 0.92
N LEU A 5 -8.04 3.54 -0.28
CA LEU A 5 -8.30 4.25 -1.51
C LEU A 5 -8.27 3.31 -2.71
N ARG A 6 -8.84 3.79 -3.81
CA ARG A 6 -8.74 3.17 -5.13
C ARG A 6 -8.29 4.24 -6.11
N ASP A 7 -7.20 3.96 -6.83
CA ASP A 7 -6.66 4.82 -7.87
C ASP A 7 -6.62 4.02 -9.18
N GLY A 8 -7.58 4.30 -10.06
CA GLY A 8 -7.81 3.53 -11.28
C GLY A 8 -8.01 2.02 -11.00
N PRO A 9 -7.19 1.12 -11.58
CA PRO A 9 -7.29 -0.32 -11.35
C PRO A 9 -6.57 -0.80 -10.07
N TYR A 10 -5.94 0.11 -9.32
CA TYR A 10 -5.17 -0.23 -8.12
C TYR A 10 -6.00 0.01 -6.86
N ARG A 11 -6.04 -1.01 -5.99
CA ARG A 11 -6.73 -0.97 -4.72
C ARG A 11 -5.72 -0.99 -3.58
N PHE A 12 -5.80 -0.01 -2.70
CA PHE A 12 -4.92 0.13 -1.55
C PHE A 12 -5.64 -0.29 -0.27
N PHE A 13 -5.03 -1.16 0.52
CA PHE A 13 -5.61 -1.68 1.77
C PHE A 13 -4.51 -2.12 2.73
N PHE A 14 -4.91 -2.35 4.00
CA PHE A 14 -4.08 -2.96 5.03
C PHE A 14 -4.82 -4.16 5.63
N TYR A 15 -4.09 -5.11 6.20
CA TYR A 15 -4.68 -6.14 7.05
C TYR A 15 -4.75 -5.64 8.48
N SER A 16 -5.79 -6.06 9.21
CA SER A 16 -5.95 -5.69 10.62
C SER A 16 -4.86 -6.30 11.53
N SER A 17 -4.13 -7.29 11.02
CA SER A 17 -3.00 -7.92 11.71
C SER A 17 -1.67 -7.19 11.55
N ASP A 18 -1.60 -6.16 10.69
CA ASP A 18 -0.35 -5.47 10.34
C ASP A 18 0.14 -4.46 11.41
N GLY A 19 -0.58 -4.29 12.52
CA GLY A 19 -0.33 -3.21 13.49
C GLY A 19 0.99 -3.25 14.25
N ASN A 20 1.72 -4.37 14.22
CA ASN A 20 3.07 -4.47 14.80
C ASN A 20 4.19 -4.24 13.76
N GLU A 21 3.84 -4.06 12.49
CA GLU A 21 4.81 -3.79 11.43
C GLU A 21 4.95 -2.28 11.18
N PRO A 22 6.06 -1.82 10.57
CA PRO A 22 6.18 -0.45 10.10
C PRO A 22 5.03 -0.06 9.15
N VAL A 23 4.82 1.23 8.96
CA VAL A 23 3.75 1.72 8.07
C VAL A 23 3.97 1.21 6.65
N HIS A 24 3.02 0.43 6.15
CA HIS A 24 3.08 -0.19 4.82
C HIS A 24 1.68 -0.34 4.22
N VAL A 25 1.60 -0.43 2.89
CA VAL A 25 0.35 -0.59 2.16
C VAL A 25 0.39 -1.81 1.24
N HIS A 26 -0.73 -2.51 1.13
CA HIS A 26 -0.96 -3.53 0.11
C HIS A 26 -1.67 -2.91 -1.08
N VAL A 27 -1.11 -3.12 -2.27
CA VAL A 27 -1.70 -2.70 -3.54
C VAL A 27 -2.08 -3.92 -4.34
N GLU A 28 -3.38 -4.08 -4.58
CA GLU A 28 -3.97 -5.14 -5.39
C GLU A 28 -4.41 -4.59 -6.75
N ARG A 29 -4.19 -5.39 -7.80
CA ARG A 29 -4.77 -5.20 -9.11
C ARG A 29 -5.06 -6.56 -9.74
N GLU A 30 -6.32 -6.84 -10.03
CA GLU A 30 -6.77 -8.09 -10.64
C GLU A 30 -6.26 -9.31 -9.83
N ASN A 31 -5.35 -10.11 -10.38
CA ASN A 31 -4.72 -11.26 -9.70
C ASN A 31 -3.30 -10.96 -9.18
N LYS A 32 -2.92 -9.68 -9.06
CA LYS A 32 -1.58 -9.22 -8.66
C LYS A 32 -1.67 -8.44 -7.36
N ILE A 33 -0.71 -8.68 -6.47
CA ILE A 33 -0.64 -8.01 -5.16
C ILE A 33 0.81 -7.64 -4.86
N THR A 34 1.03 -6.44 -4.35
CA THR A 34 2.35 -5.99 -3.89
C THR A 34 2.23 -5.33 -2.53
N LYS A 35 3.24 -5.54 -1.68
CA LYS A 35 3.38 -4.89 -0.37
C LYS A 35 4.47 -3.84 -0.47
N ILE A 36 4.17 -2.61 -0.07
CA ILE A 36 5.06 -1.45 -0.17
C ILE A 36 5.17 -0.80 1.21
N TRP A 37 6.39 -0.66 1.71
CA TRP A 37 6.70 0.12 2.91
C TRP A 37 6.56 1.61 2.59
N LEU A 38 6.18 2.44 3.57
CA LEU A 38 6.14 3.90 3.43
C LEU A 38 7.28 4.61 4.17
N ASP A 39 8.11 3.89 4.92
CA ASP A 39 9.28 4.46 5.60
C ASP A 39 10.50 3.51 5.49
N PRO A 40 11.39 3.72 4.51
CA PRO A 40 11.23 4.53 3.29
C PRO A 40 10.30 3.86 2.27
N VAL A 41 9.81 4.62 1.26
CA VAL A 41 8.94 4.07 0.20
C VAL A 41 9.68 3.03 -0.64
N ARG A 42 9.37 1.75 -0.41
CA ARG A 42 10.03 0.63 -1.12
C ARG A 42 9.14 -0.59 -1.24
N VAL A 43 9.34 -1.34 -2.32
CA VAL A 43 8.67 -2.62 -2.53
C VAL A 43 9.22 -3.64 -1.53
N CYS A 44 8.34 -4.16 -0.67
CA CYS A 44 8.65 -5.26 0.23
C CYS A 44 8.52 -6.60 -0.48
N ASN A 45 7.39 -6.77 -1.17
CA ASN A 45 7.05 -8.04 -1.77
C ASN A 45 6.17 -7.81 -2.99
N ASN A 46 6.42 -8.55 -4.06
CA ASN A 46 5.76 -8.36 -5.33
C ASN A 46 5.27 -9.70 -5.89
N PHE A 47 3.97 -9.82 -6.06
CA PHE A 47 3.34 -10.95 -6.74
C PHE A 47 2.71 -10.48 -8.05
N GLY A 48 3.45 -10.68 -9.15
CA GLY A 48 2.94 -10.55 -10.51
C GLY A 48 3.07 -9.18 -11.18
N PHE A 49 3.58 -8.14 -10.49
CA PHE A 49 3.87 -6.87 -11.15
C PHE A 49 5.25 -6.85 -11.81
N ASN A 50 5.34 -6.22 -12.97
CA ASN A 50 6.60 -5.99 -13.66
C ASN A 50 7.27 -4.72 -13.11
N ARG A 51 8.57 -4.54 -13.35
CA ARG A 51 9.33 -3.35 -12.89
C ARG A 51 8.67 -2.02 -13.25
N SER A 52 8.16 -1.88 -14.48
CA SER A 52 7.48 -0.65 -14.91
C SER A 52 6.16 -0.41 -14.19
N GLU A 53 5.44 -1.48 -13.81
CA GLU A 53 4.21 -1.34 -13.01
C GLU A 53 4.55 -0.99 -11.56
N LEU A 54 5.55 -1.66 -10.97
CA LEU A 54 6.04 -1.33 -9.63
C LEU A 54 6.45 0.14 -9.54
N TYR A 55 7.14 0.67 -10.55
CA TYR A 55 7.51 2.09 -10.57
C TYR A 55 6.30 3.02 -10.57
N LYS A 56 5.23 2.67 -11.31
CA LYS A 56 3.97 3.43 -11.26
C LYS A 56 3.30 3.35 -9.90
N ILE A 57 3.26 2.15 -9.31
CA ILE A 57 2.65 1.94 -8.00
C ILE A 57 3.43 2.70 -6.93
N LEU A 58 4.77 2.67 -6.95
CA LEU A 58 5.58 3.46 -6.03
C LEU A 58 5.25 4.95 -6.12
N LYS A 59 5.15 5.51 -7.33
CA LYS A 59 4.72 6.90 -7.51
C LYS A 59 3.32 7.18 -6.98
N LEU A 60 2.38 6.26 -7.17
CA LEU A 60 1.02 6.40 -6.61
C LEU A 60 1.05 6.34 -5.08
N VAL A 61 1.86 5.45 -4.50
CA VAL A 61 2.04 5.37 -3.04
C VAL A 61 2.65 6.65 -2.51
N GLU A 62 3.68 7.21 -3.16
CA GLU A 62 4.28 8.49 -2.77
C GLU A 62 3.26 9.65 -2.87
N GLN A 63 2.44 9.69 -3.92
CA GLN A 63 1.41 10.71 -4.10
C GLN A 63 0.31 10.65 -3.03
N HIS A 64 -0.02 9.45 -2.56
CA HIS A 64 -1.06 9.21 -1.56
C HIS A 64 -0.47 8.89 -0.18
N GLU A 65 0.83 9.13 0.03
CA GLU A 65 1.56 8.71 1.23
C GLU A 65 0.94 9.28 2.50
N GLU A 66 0.65 10.59 2.50
CA GLU A 66 0.03 11.28 3.64
C GLU A 66 -1.29 10.62 4.02
N LYS A 67 -2.17 10.39 3.04
CA LYS A 67 -3.47 9.76 3.25
C LYS A 67 -3.38 8.31 3.74
N ILE A 68 -2.39 7.56 3.25
CA ILE A 68 -2.12 6.19 3.67
C ILE A 68 -1.63 6.19 5.13
N LYS A 69 -0.73 7.11 5.49
CA LYS A 69 -0.24 7.29 6.87
C LYS A 69 -1.37 7.70 7.82
N GLU A 70 -2.19 8.68 7.45
CA GLU A 70 -3.37 9.09 8.23
C GLU A 70 -4.30 7.90 8.50
N ALA A 71 -4.69 7.17 7.46
CA ALA A 71 -5.57 6.01 7.61
C ALA A 71 -4.93 4.88 8.45
N TRP A 72 -3.61 4.72 8.40
CA TRP A 72 -2.88 3.78 9.24
C TRP A 72 -2.95 4.18 10.71
N HIS A 73 -2.66 5.44 11.03
CA HIS A 73 -2.77 5.97 12.38
C HIS A 73 -4.20 5.88 12.91
N GLU A 74 -5.20 6.27 12.11
CA GLU A 74 -6.62 6.13 12.51
C GLU A 74 -7.03 4.68 12.80
N PHE A 75 -6.41 3.70 12.14
CA PHE A 75 -6.76 2.28 12.31
C PHE A 75 -6.01 1.60 13.47
N PHE A 76 -4.74 1.95 13.71
CA PHE A 76 -3.87 1.26 14.67
C PHE A 76 -3.57 2.04 15.96
N ASP A 77 -3.78 3.36 15.99
CA ASP A 77 -3.47 4.23 17.14
C ASP A 77 -4.65 4.39 18.13
N HIS A 78 -5.57 3.40 18.18
CA HIS A 78 -6.75 3.43 19.06
C HIS A 78 -6.53 2.72 20.40
#